data_AF-A0A9Q4ENQ4-F1
#
_entry.id   AF-A0A9Q4ENQ4-F1
#
_cell.length_a   1.000
_cell.length_b   1.000
_cell.length_c   1.000
_cell.angle_alpha   90.00
_cell.angle_beta   90.00
_cell.angle_gamma   90.00
#
_symmetry.space_group_name_H-M   'P 1'
#
loop_
_entity.id
_entity.type
_entity.pdbx_description
1 polymer ?
#
loop_
_entity_poly.entity_id
_entity_poly.type
_entity_poly.pdbx_seq_one_letter_code
_entity_poly.pdbx_strand_id
1 'polypeptide(L)'
;MFGDAVLTDPAEEPFLLNFLLLEAGTALVLCLVFFLYQKLDQSQYAVIKLGIWGSAFGLLIDTFSLWNHPILFPALSKGQVIAFAIWMVCAYAMYLLIPLMFSHKK
;
A
#
# COMPACT_ATOMS: atom_id res chain seq x y z
N MET A 1 -14.00 11.54 -4.17
CA MET A 1 -13.11 12.56 -4.79
C MET A 1 -11.67 12.07 -4.94
N PHE A 2 -10.90 11.79 -3.88
CA PHE A 2 -9.51 11.32 -4.06
C PHE A 2 -9.43 9.88 -4.62
N GLY A 3 -10.31 8.98 -4.17
CA GLY A 3 -10.43 7.63 -4.71
C GLY A 3 -10.82 7.60 -6.20
N ASP A 4 -11.80 8.42 -6.61
CA ASP A 4 -12.29 8.43 -7.99
C ASP A 4 -11.26 8.92 -9.01
N ALA A 5 -10.38 9.83 -8.59
CA ALA A 5 -9.35 10.42 -9.47
C ALA A 5 -8.09 9.56 -9.59
N VAL A 6 -7.86 8.64 -8.63
CA VAL A 6 -6.61 7.89 -8.50
C VAL A 6 -6.81 6.40 -8.79
N LEU A 7 -7.94 5.84 -8.36
CA LEU A 7 -8.34 4.47 -8.67
C LEU A 7 -9.12 4.50 -9.97
N THR A 8 -8.39 4.44 -11.08
CA THR A 8 -8.97 4.25 -12.41
C THR A 8 -9.41 2.80 -12.59
N ASP A 9 -10.51 2.58 -13.31
CA ASP A 9 -10.94 1.22 -13.64
C ASP A 9 -9.84 0.50 -14.45
N PRO A 10 -9.47 -0.75 -14.11
CA PRO A 10 -8.46 -1.50 -14.86
C PRO A 10 -8.75 -1.67 -16.35
N ALA A 11 -10.02 -1.53 -16.75
CA ALA A 11 -10.44 -1.60 -18.15
C ALA A 11 -10.20 -0.29 -18.93
N GLU A 12 -9.81 0.81 -18.28
CA GLU A 12 -9.59 2.11 -18.94
C GLU A 12 -8.11 2.33 -19.30
N GLU A 13 -7.87 2.95 -20.46
CA GLU A 13 -6.53 3.27 -21.01
C GLU A 13 -5.55 3.96 -20.02
N PRO A 14 -5.94 4.96 -19.19
CA PRO A 14 -5.02 5.62 -18.28
C PRO A 14 -4.69 4.82 -17.02
N PHE A 15 -5.24 3.60 -16.84
CA PHE A 15 -5.04 2.78 -15.64
C PHE A 15 -3.57 2.60 -15.28
N LEU A 16 -2.73 2.17 -16.23
CA LEU A 16 -1.32 1.89 -15.95
C LEU A 16 -0.54 3.12 -15.48
N LEU A 17 -0.80 4.28 -16.08
CA LEU A 17 -0.09 5.51 -15.72
C LEU A 17 -0.50 5.97 -14.31
N ASN A 18 -1.80 6.00 -14.03
CA ASN A 18 -2.31 6.39 -12.72
C ASN A 18 -1.88 5.40 -11.63
N PHE A 19 -1.88 4.11 -11.96
CA PHE A 19 -1.39 3.05 -11.10
C PHE A 19 0.11 3.21 -10.76
N LEU A 20 0.97 3.41 -11.76
CA LEU A 20 2.41 3.61 -11.53
C LEU A 20 2.70 4.87 -10.72
N LEU A 21 1.95 5.96 -10.98
CA LEU A 21 2.07 7.20 -10.19
C LEU A 21 1.68 6.95 -8.73
N LEU A 22 0.60 6.21 -8.50
CA LEU A 22 0.13 5.82 -7.17
C LEU A 22 1.14 4.92 -6.46
N GLU A 23 1.70 3.91 -7.15
CA GLU A 23 2.74 3.05 -6.60
C GLU A 23 4.00 3.83 -6.24
N ALA A 24 4.46 4.72 -7.12
CA ALA A 24 5.62 5.56 -6.85
C ALA A 24 5.41 6.46 -5.63
N GLY A 25 4.22 7.08 -5.51
CA GLY A 25 3.83 7.86 -4.33
C GLY A 25 3.82 7.01 -3.07
N THR A 26 3.27 5.80 -3.16
CA THR A 26 3.22 4.83 -2.05
C THR A 26 4.64 4.45 -1.62
N ALA A 27 5.52 4.10 -2.54
CA ALA A 27 6.92 3.75 -2.26
C ALA A 27 7.67 4.90 -1.55
N LEU A 28 7.45 6.14 -1.99
CA LEU A 28 8.07 7.33 -1.39
C LEU A 28 7.60 7.52 0.06
N VAL A 29 6.29 7.44 0.30
CA VAL A 29 5.71 7.51 1.65
C VAL A 29 6.24 6.40 2.54
N LEU A 30 6.29 5.15 2.05
CA LEU A 30 6.81 4.02 2.81
C LEU A 30 8.29 4.21 3.16
N CYS A 31 9.12 4.66 2.22
CA CYS A 31 10.51 5.00 2.49
C CYS A 31 10.64 6.06 3.59
N LEU A 32 9.80 7.10 3.55
CA LEU A 32 9.78 8.15 4.58
C LEU A 32 9.37 7.58 5.94
N VAL A 33 8.31 6.78 6.01
CA VAL A 33 7.83 6.14 7.25
C VAL A 33 8.92 5.28 7.86
N PHE A 34 9.57 4.42 7.05
CA PHE A 34 10.65 3.57 7.53
C PHE A 34 11.87 4.36 7.99
N PHE A 35 12.25 5.41 7.26
CA PHE A 35 13.32 6.31 7.66
C PHE A 35 13.05 7.00 9.01
N LEU A 36 11.82 7.51 9.20
CA LEU A 36 11.41 8.12 10.47
C LEU A 36 11.35 7.09 11.60
N TYR A 37 10.80 5.90 11.34
CA TYR A 37 10.71 4.83 12.33
C TYR A 37 12.09 4.36 12.77
N GLN A 38 13.04 4.21 11.84
CA GLN A 38 14.42 3.82 12.16
C GLN A 38 15.15 4.87 13.02
N LYS A 39 14.78 6.15 12.92
CA LYS A 39 15.29 7.19 13.84
C LYS A 39 14.75 7.03 15.26
N LEU A 40 13.54 6.50 15.43
CA LEU A 40 12.92 6.26 16.73
C LEU A 40 13.39 4.95 17.35
N ASP A 41 13.45 3.88 16.56
CA ASP A 41 13.89 2.55 16.98
C ASP A 41 15.08 2.09 16.13
N GLN A 42 16.27 2.13 16.75
CA GLN A 42 17.53 1.75 16.11
C GLN A 42 17.83 0.24 16.19
N SER A 43 16.87 -0.57 16.67
CA SER A 43 17.03 -2.02 16.71
C SER A 43 17.25 -2.60 15.31
N GLN A 44 18.12 -3.61 15.20
CA GLN A 44 18.56 -4.20 13.93
C GLN A 44 17.41 -4.68 13.03
N TYR A 45 16.29 -5.09 13.63
CA TYR A 45 15.12 -5.62 12.91
C TYR A 45 13.85 -4.79 13.11
N ALA A 46 13.97 -3.57 13.64
CA ALA A 46 12.82 -2.71 13.95
C ALA A 46 11.89 -2.53 12.74
N VAL A 47 12.47 -2.11 11.61
CA VAL A 47 11.75 -1.81 10.37
C VAL A 47 11.15 -3.07 9.73
N ILE A 48 11.85 -4.21 9.82
CA ILE A 48 11.35 -5.50 9.32
C ILE A 48 10.15 -5.98 10.14
N LYS A 49 10.23 -5.89 11.48
CA LYS A 49 9.10 -6.22 12.36
C LYS A 49 7.90 -5.32 12.07
N LEU A 50 8.13 -4.03 11.87
CA LEU A 50 7.09 -3.08 11.49
C LEU A 50 6.44 -3.46 10.15
N GLY A 51 7.24 -3.81 9.14
CA GLY A 51 6.76 -4.27 7.84
C GLY A 51 5.87 -5.50 7.98
N ILE A 52 6.30 -6.53 8.71
CA ILE A 52 5.54 -7.77 8.92
C ILE A 52 4.23 -7.51 9.69
N TRP A 53 4.32 -6.89 10.86
CA TRP A 53 3.13 -6.65 11.70
C TRP A 53 2.17 -5.67 11.05
N GLY A 54 2.68 -4.59 10.47
CA GLY A 54 1.86 -3.62 9.76
C GLY A 54 1.20 -4.24 8.51
N SER A 55 1.88 -5.15 7.80
CA SER A 55 1.23 -5.91 6.71
C SER A 55 0.14 -6.82 7.21
N ALA A 56 0.36 -7.55 8.31
CA ALA A 56 -0.64 -8.44 8.87
C ALA A 56 -1.91 -7.68 9.31
N PHE A 57 -1.75 -6.59 10.06
CA PHE A 57 -2.88 -5.75 10.47
C PHE A 57 -3.54 -5.06 9.28
N GLY A 58 -2.76 -4.51 8.36
CA GLY A 58 -3.27 -3.87 7.15
C GLY A 58 -4.10 -4.83 6.30
N LEU A 59 -3.57 -6.03 6.00
CA LEU A 59 -4.28 -7.05 5.22
C LEU A 59 -5.61 -7.47 5.87
N LEU A 60 -5.67 -7.53 7.20
CA LEU A 60 -6.93 -7.81 7.90
C LEU A 60 -7.94 -6.68 7.73
N ILE A 61 -7.48 -5.43 7.87
CA ILE A 61 -8.32 -4.24 7.66
C ILE A 61 -8.80 -4.18 6.21
N ASP A 62 -7.95 -4.48 5.23
CA ASP A 62 -8.33 -4.48 3.82
C ASP A 62 -9.26 -5.63 3.47
N THR A 63 -9.07 -6.80 4.07
CA THR A 63 -10.00 -7.93 3.92
C THR A 63 -11.38 -7.53 4.42
N PHE A 64 -11.46 -6.91 5.60
CA PHE A 64 -12.71 -6.37 6.12
C PHE A 64 -13.30 -5.30 5.21
N SER A 65 -12.43 -4.42 4.68
CA SER A 65 -12.83 -3.32 3.80
C SER A 65 -13.39 -3.80 2.46
N LEU A 66 -12.78 -4.83 1.87
CA LEU A 66 -13.22 -5.46 0.63
C LEU A 66 -14.48 -6.31 0.83
N TRP A 67 -14.60 -7.04 1.94
CA TRP A 67 -15.83 -7.76 2.27
C TRP A 67 -17.01 -6.78 2.38
N ASN A 68 -16.82 -5.67 3.10
CA ASN A 68 -17.87 -4.68 3.32
C ASN A 68 -17.80 -3.50 2.35
N HIS A 69 -17.22 -3.69 1.16
CA HIS A 69 -16.99 -2.62 0.19
C HIS A 69 -18.24 -1.81 -0.20
N PRO A 70 -19.48 -2.36 -0.27
CA PRO A 70 -20.65 -1.54 -0.61
C PRO A 70 -20.98 -0.49 0.46
N ILE A 71 -20.55 -0.72 1.71
CA ILE A 71 -20.80 0.17 2.85
C ILE A 71 -19.63 1.12 3.05
N LEU A 72 -18.39 0.63 2.92
CA LEU A 72 -17.16 1.39 3.17
C LEU A 72 -16.72 2.22 1.96
N PHE A 73 -17.02 1.75 0.75
CA PHE A 73 -16.70 2.40 -0.51
C PHE A 73 -17.95 2.57 -1.40
N PRO A 74 -19.04 3.19 -0.90
CA PRO A 74 -20.30 3.25 -1.64
C PRO A 74 -20.21 4.06 -2.94
N ALA A 75 -19.19 4.93 -3.07
CA ALA A 75 -18.94 5.75 -4.24
C ALA A 75 -18.08 5.06 -5.31
N LEU A 76 -17.37 3.97 -4.97
CA LEU A 76 -16.45 3.32 -5.91
C LEU A 76 -17.20 2.33 -6.80
N SER A 77 -16.86 2.33 -8.09
CA SER A 77 -17.32 1.30 -9.02
C SER A 77 -16.68 -0.06 -8.72
N LYS A 78 -17.26 -1.15 -9.23
CA LYS A 78 -16.68 -2.50 -9.07
C LYS A 78 -15.25 -2.58 -9.63
N GLY A 79 -14.97 -1.91 -10.75
CA GLY A 79 -13.63 -1.88 -11.32
C GLY A 79 -12.65 -1.10 -10.46
N GLN A 80 -13.08 0.00 -9.85
CA GLN A 80 -12.23 0.76 -8.92
C GLN A 80 -11.93 0.00 -7.62
N VAL A 81 -12.86 -0.84 -7.15
CA VAL A 81 -12.60 -1.76 -6.03
C VAL A 81 -11.54 -2.81 -6.41
N ILE A 82 -11.56 -3.29 -7.66
CA ILE A 82 -10.50 -4.19 -8.18
C ILE A 82 -9.17 -3.45 -8.30
N ALA A 83 -9.16 -2.21 -8.83
CA ALA A 83 -7.96 -1.37 -8.89
C ALA A 83 -7.35 -1.14 -7.50
N PHE A 84 -8.20 -0.88 -6.50
CA PHE A 84 -7.78 -0.79 -5.10
C PHE A 84 -7.12 -2.08 -4.63
N ALA A 85 -7.73 -3.23 -4.87
CA ALA A 85 -7.16 -4.52 -4.49
C ALA A 85 -5.80 -4.79 -5.17
N ILE A 86 -5.65 -4.47 -6.46
CA ILE A 86 -4.38 -4.58 -7.20
C ILE A 86 -3.32 -3.69 -6.54
N TRP A 87 -3.66 -2.43 -6.25
CA TRP A 87 -2.76 -1.51 -5.56
C TRP A 87 -2.34 -2.02 -4.18
N MET A 88 -3.27 -2.54 -3.37
CA MET A 88 -2.95 -3.07 -2.04
C MET A 88 -1.95 -4.23 -2.12
N VAL A 89 -2.10 -5.15 -3.08
CA VAL A 89 -1.15 -6.27 -3.27
C VAL A 89 0.28 -5.75 -3.49
N CYS A 90 0.45 -4.78 -4.39
CA CYS A 90 1.76 -4.19 -4.66
C CYS A 90 2.27 -3.35 -3.47
N ALA A 91 1.39 -2.60 -2.81
CA ALA A 91 1.74 -1.80 -1.64
C ALA A 91 2.31 -2.67 -0.51
N TYR A 92 1.70 -3.83 -0.20
CA TYR A 92 2.24 -4.76 0.78
C TYR A 92 3.52 -5.44 0.34
N ALA A 93 3.65 -5.77 -0.95
CA ALA A 93 4.91 -6.28 -1.48
C ALA A 93 6.04 -5.26 -1.24
N MET A 94 5.82 -3.99 -1.56
CA MET A 94 6.76 -2.91 -1.26
C MET A 94 7.01 -2.75 0.24
N TYR A 95 5.96 -2.79 1.06
CA TYR A 95 6.07 -2.64 2.51
C TYR A 95 6.91 -3.74 3.17
N LEU A 96 6.89 -4.96 2.62
CA LEU A 96 7.73 -6.06 3.07
C LEU A 96 9.14 -6.03 2.47
N LEU A 97 9.29 -5.66 1.20
CA LEU A 97 10.57 -5.71 0.48
C LEU A 97 11.49 -4.53 0.80
N ILE A 98 10.93 -3.31 0.94
CA ILE A 98 11.73 -2.10 1.22
C ILE A 98 12.59 -2.27 2.48
N PRO A 99 12.06 -2.69 3.65
CA PRO A 99 12.88 -2.90 4.85
C PRO A 99 14.01 -3.92 4.67
N LEU A 100 13.79 -4.96 3.87
CA LEU A 100 14.81 -5.98 3.58
C LEU A 100 15.99 -5.39 2.81
N MET A 101 15.73 -4.48 1.87
CA MET A 101 16.78 -3.77 1.13
C MET A 101 17.58 -2.82 2.04
N PHE A 102 16.92 -2.16 2.99
CA PHE A 102 17.60 -1.28 3.96
C PHE A 102 18.43 -2.05 5.00
N SER A 103 17.98 -3.25 5.40
CA SER A 103 18.66 -4.05 6.42
C SER A 103 19.98 -4.66 5.96
N HIS A 104 20.23 -4.77 4.64
CA HIS A 104 21.43 -5.38 4.08
C HIS A 104 22.66 -4.44 4.00
N LYS A 105 22.53 -3.17 4.43
CA LYS A 105 23.63 -2.18 4.39
C LYS A 105 24.39 -2.03 5.72
N LYS A 106 24.59 -3.10 6.47
CA LYS A 106 25.52 -3.14 7.62
C LYS A 106 26.63 -4.13 7.37
#